data_AF-A0A812D8C7-F1
#
_entry.id   AF-A0A812D8C7-F1
#
_cell.length_a   1.000
_cell.length_b   1.000
_cell.length_c   1.000
_cell.angle_alpha   90.00
_cell.angle_beta   90.00
_cell.angle_gamma   90.00
#
_symmetry.space_group_name_H-M   'P 1'
#
loop_
_entity.id
_entity.type
_entity.pdbx_description
1 polymer ?
#
loop_
_entity_poly.entity_id
_entity_poly.type
_entity_poly.pdbx_seq_one_letter_code
_entity_poly.pdbx_strand_id
1 'polypeptide(L)'
;MTDGYGSISFWGYSPSLDLLQTEHEEKVLTMNIRDDSDKPDTINILLVGAADIRHVLKTITCANLHPKKKLHFHIFENRLELYARHMLLLAIALEPYTQVGLQDKVELFLELYGNSLVRTKSFEYLQKMSNEFIRMVTDFDYLEKKLPCLDMTRLKFKERDFMEGIFKFWRNPDQKLFDISKCW
;
A
#
# COMPACT_ATOMS: atom_id res chain seq x y z
N MET A 1 -34.69 3.65 -3.56
CA MET A 1 -33.55 2.75 -3.71
C MET A 1 -32.56 3.13 -2.63
N THR A 2 -32.48 2.33 -1.57
CA THR A 2 -31.41 2.46 -0.58
C THR A 2 -30.14 1.99 -1.26
N ASP A 3 -29.37 2.93 -1.80
CA ASP A 3 -27.99 2.66 -2.15
C ASP A 3 -27.31 2.14 -0.88
N GLY A 4 -27.02 0.84 -0.84
CA GLY A 4 -26.19 0.30 0.22
C GLY A 4 -24.85 1.01 0.09
N TYR A 5 -24.52 1.88 1.04
CA TYR A 5 -23.18 2.42 1.19
C TYR A 5 -22.24 1.21 1.35
N GLY A 6 -21.62 0.78 0.25
CA GLY A 6 -20.80 -0.42 0.24
C GLY A 6 -19.74 -0.35 1.33
N SER A 7 -19.49 -1.46 2.03
CA SER A 7 -18.47 -1.50 3.06
C SER A 7 -17.08 -1.58 2.42
N ILE A 8 -16.21 -0.62 2.71
CA ILE A 8 -14.78 -0.71 2.40
C ILE A 8 -14.09 -1.39 3.58
N SER A 9 -13.56 -2.60 3.37
CA SER A 9 -12.70 -3.24 4.36
C SER A 9 -11.34 -2.57 4.36
N PHE A 10 -11.09 -1.68 5.33
CA PHE A 10 -9.80 -0.97 5.48
C PHE A 10 -8.69 -1.80 6.13
N TRP A 11 -9.08 -2.94 6.69
CA TRP A 11 -8.21 -3.93 7.32
C TRP A 11 -8.64 -5.29 6.79
N GLY A 12 -7.69 -6.15 6.48
CA GLY A 12 -8.04 -7.53 6.17
C GLY A 12 -8.13 -8.38 7.45
N TYR A 13 -8.88 -9.47 7.38
CA TYR A 13 -9.30 -10.25 8.54
C TYR A 13 -8.48 -11.54 8.75
N SER A 14 -7.21 -11.55 8.34
CA SER A 14 -6.31 -12.70 8.52
C SER A 14 -5.01 -12.29 9.19
N PRO A 15 -4.31 -13.23 9.84
CA PRO A 15 -2.91 -13.04 10.19
C PRO A 15 -2.07 -12.67 8.96
N SER A 16 -0.97 -11.94 9.19
CA SER A 16 0.01 -11.69 8.14
C SER A 16 0.77 -12.97 7.82
N LEU A 17 0.90 -13.26 6.53
CA LEU A 17 1.59 -14.43 6.01
C LEU A 17 2.88 -13.98 5.34
N ASP A 18 3.96 -14.72 5.56
CA ASP A 18 5.11 -14.66 4.67
C ASP A 18 4.78 -15.50 3.44
N LEU A 19 4.59 -14.84 2.30
CA LEU A 19 4.15 -15.49 1.07
C LEU A 19 5.27 -16.28 0.37
N LEU A 20 6.51 -16.16 0.87
CA LEU A 20 7.62 -17.03 0.49
C LEU A 20 7.72 -18.24 1.42
N GLN A 21 7.23 -18.12 2.66
CA GLN A 21 7.17 -19.21 3.61
C GLN A 21 6.12 -20.20 3.14
N THR A 22 6.56 -21.20 2.41
CA THR A 22 5.69 -22.26 1.98
C THR A 22 6.36 -23.61 2.11
N GLU A 23 5.73 -24.45 2.93
CA GLU A 23 5.63 -25.90 2.76
C GLU A 23 5.12 -26.31 1.34
N HIS A 24 4.78 -25.32 0.50
CA HIS A 24 4.34 -25.43 -0.89
C HIS A 24 5.46 -25.24 -1.93
N GLU A 25 6.74 -25.03 -1.58
CA GLU A 25 7.80 -25.12 -2.59
C GLU A 25 7.73 -26.48 -3.31
N GLU A 26 7.45 -27.58 -2.60
CA GLU A 26 7.22 -28.89 -3.21
C GLU A 26 5.95 -28.95 -4.10
N LYS A 27 4.90 -28.18 -3.79
CA LYS A 27 3.65 -28.13 -4.59
C LYS A 27 3.74 -27.20 -5.81
N VAL A 28 4.55 -26.14 -5.72
CA VAL A 28 4.82 -25.22 -6.84
C VAL A 28 5.85 -25.85 -7.80
N LEU A 29 6.83 -26.59 -7.28
CA LEU A 29 7.76 -27.39 -8.09
C LEU A 29 7.08 -28.59 -8.81
N THR A 30 5.95 -29.08 -8.28
CA THR A 30 5.15 -30.14 -8.93
C THR A 30 4.10 -29.61 -9.90
N MET A 31 3.83 -28.31 -9.92
CA MET A 31 3.16 -27.68 -11.05
C MET A 31 4.21 -27.54 -12.15
N ASN A 32 4.07 -28.29 -13.24
CA ASN A 32 4.88 -28.21 -14.46
C ASN A 32 4.73 -26.83 -15.15
N ILE A 33 5.13 -25.77 -14.47
CA ILE A 33 5.38 -24.46 -15.06
C ILE A 33 6.74 -24.64 -15.73
N ARG A 34 6.71 -24.84 -17.05
CA ARG A 34 7.90 -25.04 -17.89
C ARG A 34 9.01 -24.09 -17.44
N ASP A 35 10.09 -24.69 -16.98
CA ASP A 35 11.30 -24.00 -16.60
C ASP A 35 11.93 -23.48 -17.89
N ASP A 36 11.54 -22.26 -18.24
CA ASP A 36 12.12 -21.50 -19.34
C ASP A 36 13.40 -20.91 -18.77
N SER A 37 14.50 -21.65 -18.94
CA SER A 37 15.82 -21.48 -18.29
C SER A 37 16.54 -20.14 -18.57
N ASP A 38 15.83 -19.16 -19.11
CA ASP A 38 16.30 -17.83 -19.47
C ASP A 38 15.57 -16.68 -18.73
N LYS A 39 14.66 -16.98 -17.79
CA LYS A 39 13.95 -15.92 -17.03
C LYS A 39 14.71 -15.49 -15.78
N PRO A 40 14.80 -14.17 -15.51
CA PRO A 40 15.41 -13.67 -14.27
C PRO A 40 14.64 -14.19 -13.06
N ASP A 41 15.38 -14.49 -11.99
CA ASP A 41 14.98 -15.06 -10.68
C ASP A 41 13.90 -14.21 -9.96
N THR A 42 12.70 -14.11 -10.55
CA THR A 42 11.60 -13.22 -10.17
C THR A 42 10.38 -14.03 -9.73
N ILE A 43 9.89 -13.78 -8.52
CA ILE A 43 8.63 -14.34 -8.02
C ILE A 43 7.53 -13.30 -8.21
N ASN A 44 6.47 -13.69 -8.92
CA ASN A 44 5.28 -12.86 -9.09
C ASN A 44 4.20 -13.32 -8.09
N ILE A 45 3.70 -12.41 -7.27
CA ILE A 45 2.75 -12.67 -6.19
C ILE A 45 1.50 -11.84 -6.46
N LEU A 46 0.35 -12.49 -6.63
CA LEU A 46 -0.94 -11.81 -6.81
C LEU A 46 -1.71 -11.79 -5.48
N LEU A 47 -2.05 -10.58 -5.02
CA LEU A 47 -2.89 -10.32 -3.86
C LEU A 47 -4.24 -9.77 -4.33
N VAL A 48 -5.32 -10.47 -4.01
CA VAL A 48 -6.69 -10.10 -4.39
C VAL A 48 -7.48 -9.82 -3.12
N GLY A 49 -7.92 -8.57 -2.94
CA GLY A 49 -8.75 -8.17 -1.80
C GLY A 49 -8.06 -8.36 -0.45
N ALA A 50 -6.76 -8.06 -0.37
CA ALA A 50 -6.00 -8.17 0.87
C ALA A 50 -6.38 -7.06 1.88
N ALA A 51 -6.99 -5.97 1.39
CA ALA A 51 -7.40 -4.77 2.10
C ALA A 51 -6.26 -3.91 2.64
N ASP A 52 -5.16 -4.50 3.10
CA ASP A 52 -3.98 -3.80 3.60
C ASP A 52 -2.66 -4.46 3.16
N ILE A 53 -1.55 -3.81 3.50
CA ILE A 53 -0.19 -4.22 3.07
C ILE A 53 0.48 -5.22 4.01
N ARG A 54 -0.23 -5.85 4.97
CA ARG A 54 0.41 -6.70 5.99
C ARG A 54 1.19 -7.85 5.40
N HIS A 55 0.67 -8.48 4.33
CA HIS A 55 1.30 -9.61 3.68
C HIS A 55 2.56 -9.18 2.93
N VAL A 56 2.51 -8.03 2.28
CA VAL A 56 3.66 -7.41 1.60
C VAL A 56 4.77 -7.13 2.61
N LEU A 57 4.45 -6.41 3.70
CA LEU A 57 5.44 -6.10 4.74
C LEU A 57 6.03 -7.37 5.36
N LYS A 58 5.18 -8.32 5.76
CA LYS A 58 5.63 -9.59 6.35
C LYS A 58 6.59 -10.34 5.41
N THR A 59 6.20 -10.48 4.14
CA THR A 59 7.01 -11.16 3.12
C THR A 59 8.35 -10.46 2.90
N ILE A 60 8.37 -9.12 2.77
CA ILE A 60 9.60 -8.35 2.60
C ILE A 60 10.52 -8.49 3.83
N THR A 61 9.96 -8.42 5.04
CA THR A 61 10.77 -8.56 6.27
C THR A 61 11.37 -9.96 6.44
N CYS A 62 10.67 -10.98 5.93
CA CYS A 62 11.15 -12.36 5.95
C CYS A 62 11.97 -12.74 4.71
N ALA A 63 12.09 -11.87 3.70
CA ALA A 63 12.78 -12.18 2.44
C ALA A 63 14.24 -12.62 2.62
N ASN A 64 14.94 -12.11 3.64
CA ASN A 64 16.33 -12.52 3.95
C ASN A 64 16.45 -13.96 4.46
N LEU A 65 15.34 -14.61 4.82
CA LEU A 65 15.28 -16.02 5.21
C LEU A 65 15.20 -16.96 4.01
N HIS A 66 15.00 -16.41 2.80
CA HIS A 66 14.78 -17.14 1.56
C HIS A 66 15.90 -16.85 0.55
N PRO A 67 16.07 -17.68 -0.50
CA PRO A 67 16.96 -17.36 -1.60
C PRO A 67 16.65 -15.98 -2.20
N LYS A 68 17.71 -15.20 -2.49
CA LYS A 68 17.56 -13.85 -3.02
C LYS A 68 16.89 -13.88 -4.39
N LYS A 69 15.62 -13.49 -4.42
CA LYS A 69 14.81 -13.39 -5.64
C LYS A 69 14.17 -12.01 -5.72
N LYS A 70 13.93 -11.53 -6.93
CA LYS A 70 13.19 -10.29 -7.17
C LYS A 70 11.70 -10.57 -6.91
N LEU A 71 11.05 -9.77 -6.07
CA LEU A 71 9.64 -9.95 -5.75
C LEU A 71 8.79 -8.91 -6.50
N HIS A 72 7.79 -9.38 -7.23
CA HIS A 72 6.80 -8.53 -7.90
C HIS A 72 5.42 -8.79 -7.28
N PHE A 73 4.90 -7.80 -6.57
CA PHE A 73 3.55 -7.85 -6.00
C PHE A 73 2.55 -7.22 -6.97
N HIS A 74 1.56 -8.00 -7.40
CA HIS A 74 0.39 -7.52 -8.12
C HIS A 74 -0.76 -7.40 -7.12
N ILE A 75 -1.22 -6.17 -6.86
CA ILE A 75 -2.27 -5.91 -5.89
C ILE A 75 -3.55 -5.55 -6.63
N PHE A 76 -4.61 -6.28 -6.35
CA PHE A 76 -5.95 -6.03 -6.86
C PHE A 76 -6.91 -5.75 -5.71
N GLU A 77 -7.38 -4.51 -5.65
CA GLU A 77 -8.37 -4.04 -4.69
C GLU A 77 -9.60 -3.48 -5.39
N ASN A 78 -10.76 -3.62 -4.73
CA ASN A 78 -12.05 -3.17 -5.27
C ASN A 78 -12.23 -1.64 -5.22
N ARG A 79 -11.41 -0.94 -4.42
CA ARG A 79 -11.59 0.47 -4.06
C ARG A 79 -10.27 1.23 -4.14
N LEU A 80 -10.27 2.41 -4.75
CA LEU A 80 -9.05 3.20 -4.97
C LEU A 80 -8.52 3.81 -3.67
N GLU A 81 -9.39 4.01 -2.68
CA GLU A 81 -9.03 4.43 -1.33
C GLU A 81 -8.05 3.45 -0.67
N LEU A 82 -8.11 2.16 -1.03
CA LEU A 82 -7.19 1.14 -0.53
C LEU A 82 -5.80 1.31 -1.13
N TYR A 83 -5.67 1.55 -2.45
CA TYR A 83 -4.37 1.82 -3.07
C TYR A 83 -3.71 3.07 -2.46
N ALA A 84 -4.48 4.15 -2.29
CA ALA A 84 -3.98 5.38 -1.65
C ALA A 84 -3.44 5.10 -0.24
N ARG A 85 -4.15 4.26 0.53
CA ARG A 85 -3.75 3.86 1.89
C ARG A 85 -2.53 2.95 1.88
N HIS A 86 -2.44 2.03 0.92
CA HIS A 86 -1.25 1.17 0.73
C HIS A 86 -0.01 2.02 0.44
N MET A 87 -0.14 3.02 -0.44
CA MET A 87 0.95 3.97 -0.73
C MET A 87 1.41 4.71 0.52
N LEU A 88 0.48 5.23 1.32
CA LEU A 88 0.80 5.96 2.55
C LEU A 88 1.56 5.08 3.55
N LEU A 89 1.02 3.89 3.84
CA LEU A 89 1.61 2.96 4.81
C LEU A 89 2.98 2.46 4.34
N LEU A 90 3.14 2.21 3.03
CA LEU A 90 4.42 1.80 2.46
C LEU A 90 5.45 2.93 2.50
N ALA A 91 5.05 4.17 2.20
CA ALA A 91 5.93 5.34 2.29
C ALA A 91 6.45 5.55 3.72
N ILE A 92 5.58 5.42 4.73
CA ILE A 92 5.99 5.49 6.15
C ILE A 92 6.98 4.38 6.47
N ALA A 93 6.69 3.14 6.07
CA ALA A 93 7.56 2.00 6.33
C ALA A 93 8.97 2.21 5.71
N LEU A 94 9.02 2.76 4.50
CA LEU A 94 10.24 3.00 3.73
C LEU A 94 10.94 4.32 4.04
N GLU A 95 10.41 5.16 4.93
CA GLU A 95 11.03 6.43 5.31
C GLU A 95 12.45 6.20 5.85
N PRO A 96 13.48 6.96 5.42
CA PRO A 96 14.84 6.74 5.89
C PRO A 96 14.96 6.97 7.40
N TYR A 97 15.74 6.12 8.07
CA TYR A 97 16.01 6.23 9.52
C TYR A 97 16.69 7.55 9.91
N THR A 98 17.33 8.22 8.94
CA THR A 98 17.95 9.54 9.11
C THR A 98 16.93 10.68 9.19
N GLN A 99 15.70 10.46 8.71
CA GLN A 99 14.63 11.46 8.73
C GLN A 99 13.64 11.20 9.88
N VAL A 100 13.28 9.94 10.10
CA VAL A 100 12.31 9.54 11.13
C VAL A 100 12.84 8.32 11.88
N GLY A 101 12.99 8.44 13.20
CA GLY A 101 13.40 7.34 14.07
C GLY A 101 12.41 6.18 14.04
N LEU A 102 12.87 4.97 14.40
CA LEU A 102 12.02 3.77 14.33
C LEU A 102 10.75 3.88 15.18
N GLN A 103 10.86 4.43 16.40
CA GLN A 103 9.71 4.61 17.29
C GLN A 103 8.68 5.57 16.67
N ASP A 104 9.10 6.78 16.29
CA ASP A 104 8.24 7.76 15.62
C ASP A 104 7.57 7.18 14.37
N LYS A 105 8.29 6.39 13.59
CA LYS A 105 7.76 5.71 12.40
C LYS A 105 6.65 4.73 12.75
N VAL A 106 6.86 3.88 13.77
CA VAL A 106 5.88 2.90 14.21
C VAL A 106 4.63 3.60 14.79
N GLU A 107 4.82 4.63 15.61
CA GLU A 107 3.71 5.42 16.16
C GLU A 107 2.89 6.09 15.05
N LEU A 108 3.56 6.73 14.08
CA LEU A 108 2.93 7.34 12.91
C LEU A 108 2.18 6.32 12.05
N PHE A 109 2.81 5.16 11.80
CA PHE A 109 2.20 4.07 11.04
C PHE A 109 0.93 3.57 11.72
N LEU A 110 0.99 3.24 13.01
CA LEU A 110 -0.15 2.71 13.76
C LEU A 110 -1.28 3.73 13.91
N GLU A 111 -0.94 5.01 14.09
CA GLU A 111 -1.93 6.07 14.18
C GLU A 111 -2.69 6.23 12.85
N LEU A 112 -2.00 6.35 11.72
CA LEU A 112 -2.65 6.47 10.40
C LEU A 112 -3.31 5.16 9.94
N TYR A 113 -2.85 4.02 10.43
CA TYR A 113 -3.48 2.73 10.20
C TYR A 113 -4.77 2.55 11.01
N GLY A 114 -4.81 2.94 12.27
CA GLY A 114 -5.91 2.61 13.18
C GLY A 114 -6.95 3.70 13.36
N ASN A 115 -6.56 4.98 13.25
CA ASN A 115 -7.36 6.09 13.75
C ASN A 115 -7.90 6.97 12.62
N SER A 116 -9.14 7.43 12.78
CA SER A 116 -9.71 8.45 11.89
C SER A 116 -9.47 9.88 12.38
N LEU A 117 -9.25 10.06 13.69
CA LEU A 117 -8.80 11.30 14.28
C LEU A 117 -7.31 11.16 14.63
N VAL A 118 -6.49 11.99 14.00
CA VAL A 118 -5.03 11.94 14.15
C VAL A 118 -4.51 13.24 14.75
N ARG A 119 -3.37 13.16 15.44
CA ARG A 119 -2.66 14.31 16.00
C ARG A 119 -2.16 15.23 14.88
N THR A 120 -1.93 16.50 15.24
CA THR A 120 -1.43 17.52 14.31
C THR A 120 -0.17 17.09 13.57
N LYS A 121 0.84 16.52 14.26
CA LYS A 121 2.08 16.03 13.65
C LYS A 121 1.81 14.96 12.57
N SER A 122 0.92 14.02 12.85
CA SER A 122 0.55 12.93 11.94
C SER A 122 -0.26 13.47 10.75
N PHE A 123 -1.11 14.47 10.99
CA PHE A 123 -1.83 15.19 9.93
C PHE A 123 -0.88 15.99 9.02
N GLU A 124 0.10 16.71 9.57
CA GLU A 124 1.11 17.44 8.79
C GLU A 124 1.90 16.49 7.87
N TYR A 125 2.26 15.30 8.36
CA TYR A 125 2.88 14.27 7.52
C TYR A 125 1.93 13.80 6.41
N LEU A 126 0.66 13.54 6.74
CA LEU A 126 -0.35 13.15 5.75
C LEU A 126 -0.53 14.22 4.67
N GLN A 127 -0.56 15.51 5.04
CA GLN A 127 -0.64 16.62 4.08
C GLN A 127 0.59 16.65 3.17
N LYS A 128 1.80 16.54 3.74
CA LYS A 128 3.05 16.47 2.97
C LYS A 128 3.00 15.32 1.96
N MET A 129 2.69 14.11 2.42
CA MET A 129 2.65 12.94 1.56
C MET A 129 1.54 13.00 0.52
N SER A 130 0.37 13.56 0.85
CA SER A 130 -0.70 13.76 -0.12
C SER A 130 -0.29 14.67 -1.28
N ASN A 131 0.49 15.73 -1.01
CA ASN A 131 1.04 16.58 -2.07
C ASN A 131 2.03 15.81 -2.97
N GLU A 132 2.89 14.98 -2.37
CA GLU A 132 3.82 14.13 -3.12
C GLU A 132 3.07 13.09 -3.96
N PHE A 133 2.05 12.44 -3.41
CA PHE A 133 1.26 11.43 -4.10
C PHE A 133 0.47 12.00 -5.29
N ILE A 134 -0.08 13.21 -5.18
CA ILE A 134 -0.70 13.90 -6.32
C ILE A 134 0.29 13.99 -7.50
N ARG A 135 1.54 14.35 -7.23
CA ARG A 135 2.58 14.40 -8.27
C ARG A 135 2.91 13.00 -8.78
N MET A 136 3.05 12.02 -7.91
CA MET A 136 3.37 10.64 -8.31
C MET A 136 2.30 9.99 -9.20
N VAL A 137 1.01 10.23 -8.94
CA VAL A 137 -0.06 9.64 -9.77
C VAL A 137 -0.24 10.36 -11.12
N THR A 138 0.25 11.59 -11.24
CA THR A 138 0.17 12.40 -12.47
C THR A 138 1.46 12.37 -13.30
N ASP A 139 2.60 12.09 -12.68
CA ASP A 139 3.93 12.06 -13.27
C ASP A 139 4.66 10.76 -12.82
N PHE A 140 4.74 9.79 -13.73
CA PHE A 140 5.36 8.49 -13.45
C PHE A 140 6.89 8.55 -13.37
N ASP A 141 7.54 9.51 -14.04
CA ASP A 141 8.98 9.71 -13.90
C ASP A 141 9.31 10.21 -12.49
N TYR A 142 8.43 11.07 -11.94
CA TYR A 142 8.51 11.51 -10.55
C TYR A 142 8.28 10.35 -9.56
N LEU A 143 7.28 9.49 -9.82
CA LEU A 143 7.01 8.29 -9.03
C LEU A 143 8.23 7.37 -8.98
N GLU A 144 8.80 7.03 -10.14
CA GLU A 144 9.97 6.14 -10.22
C GLU A 144 11.16 6.69 -9.43
N LYS A 145 11.39 8.01 -9.48
CA LYS A 145 12.48 8.65 -8.72
C LYS A 145 12.26 8.61 -7.20
N LYS A 146 11.02 8.72 -6.73
CA LYS A 146 10.70 8.91 -5.31
C LYS A 146 10.33 7.63 -4.59
N LEU A 147 9.60 6.74 -5.25
CA LEU A 147 9.10 5.49 -4.70
C LEU A 147 9.15 4.39 -5.76
N PRO A 148 10.37 3.98 -6.20
CA PRO A 148 10.58 3.04 -7.32
C PRO A 148 10.00 1.64 -7.10
N CYS A 149 9.56 1.32 -5.89
CA CYS A 149 8.91 0.05 -5.59
C CYS A 149 7.44 -0.01 -6.03
N LEU A 150 6.86 1.10 -6.49
CA LEU A 150 5.48 1.16 -6.97
C LEU A 150 5.40 1.32 -8.48
N ASP A 151 4.44 0.63 -9.07
CA ASP A 151 4.04 0.75 -10.48
C ASP A 151 2.54 0.99 -10.55
N MET A 152 2.13 2.05 -11.26
CA MET A 152 0.73 2.44 -11.45
C MET A 152 0.32 2.49 -12.93
N THR A 153 1.17 1.98 -13.83
CA THR A 153 0.93 2.01 -15.28
C THR A 153 -0.34 1.28 -15.71
N ARG A 154 -0.83 0.35 -14.87
CA ARG A 154 -2.07 -0.40 -15.11
C ARG A 154 -3.35 0.35 -14.70
N LEU A 155 -3.25 1.46 -13.98
CA LEU A 155 -4.41 2.29 -13.64
C LEU A 155 -4.85 3.14 -14.84
N LYS A 156 -6.15 3.18 -15.09
CA LYS A 156 -6.76 4.03 -16.11
C LYS A 156 -6.63 5.50 -15.71
N PHE A 157 -6.68 6.40 -16.70
CA PHE A 157 -6.67 7.86 -16.45
C PHE A 157 -7.73 8.27 -15.41
N LYS A 158 -8.98 7.81 -15.55
CA LYS A 158 -10.06 8.08 -14.59
C LYS A 158 -9.75 7.62 -13.16
N GLU A 159 -9.05 6.50 -13.01
CA GLU A 159 -8.69 5.97 -11.68
C GLU A 159 -7.61 6.86 -11.04
N ARG A 160 -6.67 7.36 -11.84
CA ARG A 160 -5.65 8.31 -11.39
C ARG A 160 -6.24 9.66 -10.99
N ASP A 161 -7.18 10.19 -11.76
CA ASP A 161 -7.91 11.42 -11.41
C ASP A 161 -8.66 11.26 -10.08
N PHE A 162 -9.24 10.08 -9.84
CA PHE A 162 -9.92 9.78 -8.57
C PHE A 162 -8.92 9.68 -7.40
N MET A 163 -7.76 9.05 -7.60
CA MET A 163 -6.68 9.03 -6.60
C MET A 163 -6.18 10.44 -6.27
N GLU A 164 -5.98 11.30 -7.27
CA GLU A 164 -5.66 12.71 -7.05
C GLU A 164 -6.74 13.39 -6.18
N GLY A 165 -8.02 13.10 -6.45
CA GLY A 165 -9.15 13.56 -5.63
C GLY A 165 -9.07 13.11 -4.17
N ILE A 166 -8.74 11.83 -3.93
CA ILE A 166 -8.54 11.28 -2.57
C ILE A 166 -7.43 12.05 -1.84
N PHE A 167 -6.29 12.29 -2.48
CA PHE A 167 -5.17 13.00 -1.86
C PHE A 167 -5.47 14.49 -1.64
N LYS A 168 -6.20 15.13 -2.54
CA LYS A 168 -6.69 16.52 -2.34
C LYS A 168 -7.62 16.60 -1.13
N PHE A 169 -8.45 15.59 -0.92
CA PHE A 169 -9.29 15.48 0.26
C PHE A 169 -8.45 15.28 1.54
N TRP A 170 -7.51 14.33 1.56
CA TRP A 170 -6.65 14.06 2.72
C TRP A 170 -5.82 15.25 3.17
N ARG A 171 -5.33 16.09 2.26
CA ARG A 171 -4.54 17.27 2.63
C ARG A 171 -5.37 18.45 3.13
N ASN A 172 -6.69 18.39 3.07
CA ASN A 172 -7.54 19.53 3.37
C ASN A 172 -7.70 19.71 4.90
N PRO A 173 -7.35 20.87 5.48
CA PRO A 173 -7.49 21.10 6.92
C PRO A 173 -8.93 21.41 7.36
N ASP A 174 -9.86 21.67 6.43
CA ASP A 174 -11.22 22.05 6.78
C ASP A 174 -12.05 20.85 7.26
N GLN A 175 -12.17 20.72 8.58
CA GLN A 175 -12.97 19.71 9.25
C GLN A 175 -14.48 19.80 8.93
N LYS A 176 -14.96 20.93 8.38
CA LYS A 176 -16.39 21.08 8.00
C LYS A 176 -16.74 20.30 6.75
N LEU A 177 -15.76 19.99 5.90
CA LEU A 177 -15.98 19.20 4.69
C LEU A 177 -16.37 17.76 5.01
N PHE A 178 -15.80 17.22 6.09
CA PHE A 178 -16.09 15.86 6.53
C PHE A 178 -15.85 15.74 8.04
N ASP A 179 -16.93 15.84 8.80
CA ASP A 179 -16.91 15.66 10.23
C ASP A 179 -17.03 14.17 10.57
N ILE A 180 -15.88 13.48 10.57
CA ILE A 180 -15.82 12.05 10.93
C ILE A 180 -16.47 11.80 12.30
N SER A 181 -16.47 12.78 13.21
CA SER A 181 -17.04 12.61 14.54
C SER A 181 -18.55 12.44 14.60
N LYS A 182 -19.22 12.74 13.50
CA LYS A 182 -20.65 12.53 13.31
C LYS A 182 -20.97 11.27 12.49
N CYS A 183 -19.95 10.52 12.07
CA CYS A 183 -20.10 9.33 11.23
C CYS A 183 -20.13 8.01 12.04
N TRP A 184 -20.10 8.09 13.37
CA TRP A 184 -20.17 6.95 14.28
C TRP A 184 -21.29 7.11 15.31
#